data_AF-A0A2V8FS75-F1
#
_entry.id   AF-A0A2V8FS75-F1
#
_cell.length_a   1.000
_cell.length_b   1.000
_cell.length_c   1.000
_cell.angle_alpha   90.00
_cell.angle_beta   90.00
_cell.angle_gamma   90.00
#
_symmetry.space_group_name_H-M   'P 1'
#
loop_
_entity.id
_entity.type
_entity.pdbx_description
1 polymer ?
#
loop_
_entity_poly.entity_id
_entity_poly.type
_entity_poly.pdbx_seq_one_letter_code
_entity_poly.pdbx_strand_id
1 'polypeptide(L)'
;TASKGTIVLATVKGDVHDIGKNIVGVVLGCNSYRVVDLGVMVPCDKILRTAVDEQADLIGLSGLITPSLDEMVFVAKEMDRRRIGLPLLIGGATTSKQHTAVKIAPEYGQTTVHVLDASRVVDVVSSLLSDKQRPDFERANRELQTQLREQYSARRERPLLPYARALANRLTIDWAAETLPEPRFIGRRELSGVPLEDIIPYIDWTFFFSAWELKGRFPAILDHPQYGNAARELYDNGRALLDRIVAEKLLVASAVYGFWPAASEGDDIAIYGDRARTEEIACFNMLRQQEVVADGKPNLSLADFVAPRSRCDYIGAFAVTAGLGAEELARRFEREHDDYNAILVKALADRLAEALAASLHATARAEWGDASPGTPEDVIAEAHRGIRPGFGYPACPDHSEKFKLFDLLDARAAGIDLTDHAAMTPAASVSGLYFAHPAARYFSVGRIGEDQILDYARRKGQSVEDVERWLGFNLAYEPARC
;
A
#
# COMPACT_ATOMS: atom_id res chain seq x y z
N THR A 1 5.63 26.55 -29.71
CA THR A 1 5.44 27.43 -28.53
C THR A 1 6.39 26.94 -27.45
N ALA A 2 7.17 27.82 -26.83
CA ALA A 2 8.10 27.41 -25.76
C ALA A 2 7.30 26.91 -24.55
N SER A 3 7.74 25.80 -23.94
CA SER A 3 7.12 25.24 -22.73
C SER A 3 7.25 26.22 -21.57
N LYS A 4 6.26 26.26 -20.67
CA LYS A 4 6.31 27.13 -19.47
C LYS A 4 7.33 26.68 -18.42
N GLY A 5 7.81 25.44 -18.54
CA GLY A 5 8.84 24.81 -17.70
C GLY A 5 8.92 23.31 -18.00
N THR A 6 10.02 22.68 -17.61
CA THR A 6 10.28 21.25 -17.74
C THR A 6 10.26 20.60 -16.35
N ILE A 7 9.49 19.52 -16.17
CA ILE A 7 9.40 18.78 -14.92
C ILE A 7 9.82 17.33 -15.15
N VAL A 8 10.74 16.82 -14.34
CA VAL A 8 11.02 15.37 -14.26
C VAL A 8 10.10 14.75 -13.24
N LEU A 9 9.32 13.74 -13.63
CA LEU A 9 8.48 12.95 -12.74
C LEU A 9 9.00 11.52 -12.65
N ALA A 10 8.98 10.94 -11.45
CA ALA A 10 9.38 9.56 -11.24
C ALA A 10 8.63 8.93 -10.07
N THR A 11 8.24 7.66 -10.21
CA THR A 11 7.94 6.82 -9.04
C THR A 11 9.26 6.28 -8.50
N VAL A 12 9.49 6.48 -7.20
CA VAL A 12 10.79 6.23 -6.57
C VAL A 12 11.20 4.74 -6.61
N LYS A 13 12.48 4.48 -6.34
CA LYS A 13 13.08 3.14 -6.40
C LYS A 13 12.25 2.12 -5.60
N GLY A 14 11.99 0.97 -6.21
CA GLY A 14 11.28 -0.17 -5.62
C GLY A 14 9.78 0.01 -5.44
N ASP A 15 9.19 1.13 -5.85
CA ASP A 15 7.75 1.30 -5.99
C ASP A 15 7.34 1.23 -7.47
N VAL A 16 6.15 0.68 -7.71
CA VAL A 16 5.67 0.29 -9.04
C VAL A 16 4.37 0.97 -9.43
N HIS A 17 3.74 1.69 -8.52
CA HIS A 17 2.42 2.27 -8.75
C HIS A 17 2.55 3.68 -9.31
N ASP A 18 1.82 3.97 -10.39
CA ASP A 18 1.99 5.22 -11.13
C ASP A 18 0.68 5.87 -11.62
N ILE A 19 -0.50 5.32 -11.31
CA ILE A 19 -1.80 5.91 -11.73
C ILE A 19 -1.86 7.40 -11.39
N GLY A 20 -1.61 7.76 -10.12
CA GLY A 20 -1.62 9.16 -9.68
C GLY A 20 -0.53 10.02 -10.33
N LYS A 21 0.67 9.46 -10.56
CA LYS A 21 1.76 10.14 -11.27
C LYS A 21 1.36 10.45 -12.72
N ASN A 22 0.74 9.50 -13.40
CA ASN A 22 0.33 9.64 -14.80
C ASN A 22 -0.77 10.72 -14.93
N ILE A 23 -1.74 10.75 -14.00
CA ILE A 23 -2.74 11.82 -13.93
C ILE A 23 -2.07 13.19 -13.76
N VAL A 24 -1.11 13.31 -12.83
CA VAL A 24 -0.33 14.54 -12.64
C VAL A 24 0.42 14.95 -13.91
N GLY A 25 1.04 14.00 -14.60
CA GLY A 25 1.75 14.23 -15.87
C GLY A 25 0.82 14.79 -16.95
N VAL A 26 -0.35 14.19 -17.15
CA VAL A 26 -1.37 14.66 -18.11
C VAL A 26 -1.85 16.08 -17.74
N VAL A 27 -2.18 16.32 -16.47
CA VAL A 27 -2.64 17.64 -16.01
C VAL A 27 -1.59 18.73 -16.24
N LEU A 28 -0.31 18.44 -15.99
CA LEU A 28 0.79 19.38 -16.29
C LEU A 28 0.96 19.60 -17.80
N GLY A 29 0.89 18.54 -18.60
CA GLY A 29 0.95 18.63 -20.07
C GLY A 29 -0.16 19.53 -20.64
N CYS A 30 -1.40 19.36 -20.17
CA CYS A 30 -2.54 20.22 -20.51
C CYS A 30 -2.31 21.70 -20.19
N ASN A 31 -1.42 22.01 -19.26
CA ASN A 31 -1.07 23.38 -18.85
C ASN A 31 0.19 23.93 -19.54
N SER A 32 0.65 23.29 -20.62
CA SER A 32 1.82 23.66 -21.44
C SER A 32 3.16 23.51 -20.73
N TYR A 33 3.25 22.59 -19.77
CA TYR A 33 4.53 22.15 -19.20
C TYR A 33 5.08 20.96 -20.00
N ARG A 34 6.41 20.87 -20.10
CA ARG A 34 7.08 19.68 -20.62
C ARG A 34 7.27 18.70 -19.47
N VAL A 35 6.68 17.51 -19.58
CA VAL A 35 6.82 16.46 -18.56
C VAL A 35 7.75 15.38 -19.08
N VAL A 36 8.80 15.08 -18.33
CA VAL A 36 9.71 13.96 -18.57
C VAL A 36 9.41 12.89 -17.51
N ASP A 37 8.56 11.92 -17.87
CA ASP A 37 8.20 10.82 -16.99
C ASP A 37 9.25 9.68 -17.12
N LEU A 38 9.92 9.36 -16.01
CA LEU A 38 10.94 8.32 -15.96
C LEU A 38 10.37 6.92 -15.69
N GLY A 39 9.06 6.82 -15.47
CA GLY A 39 8.36 5.60 -15.13
C GLY A 39 8.46 5.26 -13.65
N VAL A 40 8.60 3.96 -13.37
CA VAL A 40 8.57 3.38 -12.02
C VAL A 40 9.88 2.72 -11.62
N MET A 41 10.05 2.47 -10.32
CA MET A 41 11.26 1.92 -9.73
C MET A 41 12.54 2.71 -10.11
N VAL A 42 12.43 4.03 -10.23
CA VAL A 42 13.52 4.84 -10.80
C VAL A 42 14.59 5.12 -9.73
N PRO A 43 15.86 4.72 -9.95
CA PRO A 43 16.93 5.03 -9.00
C PRO A 43 17.19 6.54 -8.89
N CYS A 44 17.51 7.01 -7.67
CA CYS A 44 17.85 8.42 -7.40
C CYS A 44 18.83 9.00 -8.43
N ASP A 45 19.92 8.28 -8.71
CA ASP A 45 20.94 8.76 -9.65
C ASP A 45 20.41 8.98 -11.08
N LYS A 46 19.47 8.15 -11.56
CA LYS A 46 18.80 8.35 -12.86
C LYS A 46 17.89 9.57 -12.82
N ILE A 47 17.15 9.79 -11.73
CA ILE A 47 16.29 10.97 -11.55
C ILE A 47 17.13 12.24 -11.63
N LEU A 48 18.20 12.31 -10.84
CA LEU A 48 19.03 13.51 -10.73
C LEU A 48 19.83 13.78 -12.01
N ARG A 49 20.37 12.75 -12.67
CA ARG A 49 21.05 12.90 -13.97
C ARG A 49 20.08 13.41 -15.03
N THR A 50 18.91 12.80 -15.15
CA THR A 50 17.92 13.22 -16.15
C THR A 50 17.43 14.65 -15.91
N ALA A 51 17.26 15.07 -14.64
CA ALA A 51 16.91 16.45 -14.33
C ALA A 51 17.98 17.46 -14.79
N VAL A 52 19.25 17.09 -14.72
CA VAL A 52 20.35 17.92 -15.25
C VAL A 52 20.38 17.90 -16.78
N ASP A 53 20.32 16.71 -17.38
CA ASP A 53 20.42 16.51 -18.83
C ASP A 53 19.26 17.19 -19.58
N GLU A 54 18.05 17.13 -19.01
CA GLU A 54 16.83 17.74 -19.57
C GLU A 54 16.64 19.20 -19.16
N GLN A 55 17.60 19.77 -18.41
CA GLN A 55 17.53 21.13 -17.87
C GLN A 55 16.20 21.39 -17.17
N ALA A 56 15.79 20.45 -16.32
CA ALA A 56 14.52 20.50 -15.64
C ALA A 56 14.45 21.68 -14.67
N ASP A 57 13.27 22.26 -14.54
CA ASP A 57 12.99 23.33 -13.60
C ASP A 57 12.49 22.78 -12.26
N LEU A 58 11.87 21.59 -12.24
CA LEU A 58 11.40 20.91 -11.03
C LEU A 58 11.60 19.39 -11.12
N ILE A 59 11.71 18.75 -9.95
CA ILE A 59 11.66 17.30 -9.81
C ILE A 59 10.43 16.93 -8.98
N GLY A 60 9.63 15.97 -9.44
CA GLY A 60 8.50 15.41 -8.70
C GLY A 60 8.66 13.92 -8.43
N LEU A 61 8.46 13.52 -7.18
CA LEU A 61 8.55 12.14 -6.72
C LEU A 61 7.18 11.60 -6.32
N SER A 62 6.90 10.36 -6.72
CA SER A 62 5.69 9.62 -6.37
C SER A 62 6.02 8.35 -5.59
N GLY A 63 5.16 7.98 -4.63
CA GLY A 63 5.24 6.74 -3.87
C GLY A 63 3.88 6.33 -3.26
N LEU A 64 3.60 5.03 -3.24
CA LEU A 64 2.41 4.39 -2.70
C LEU A 64 2.68 3.64 -1.39
N ILE A 65 3.85 3.01 -1.22
CA ILE A 65 4.16 2.20 -0.03
C ILE A 65 5.04 2.95 0.99
N THR A 66 5.08 2.49 2.24
CA THR A 66 5.84 3.17 3.30
C THR A 66 7.36 3.20 3.06
N PRO A 67 8.02 2.15 2.49
CA PRO A 67 9.44 2.24 2.12
C PRO A 67 9.77 3.35 1.11
N SER A 68 8.79 3.78 0.30
CA SER A 68 8.97 4.86 -0.68
C SER A 68 9.27 6.21 -0.01
N LEU A 69 8.85 6.40 1.25
CA LEU A 69 9.12 7.63 2.00
C LEU A 69 10.61 7.79 2.30
N ASP A 70 11.31 6.70 2.64
CA ASP A 70 12.76 6.73 2.88
C ASP A 70 13.55 7.01 1.60
N GLU A 71 13.10 6.48 0.46
CA GLU A 71 13.68 6.79 -0.84
C GLU A 71 13.50 8.28 -1.20
N MET A 72 12.37 8.90 -0.84
CA MET A 72 12.19 10.35 -1.02
C MET A 72 13.13 11.17 -0.14
N VAL A 73 13.36 10.74 1.11
CA VAL A 73 14.36 11.36 2.00
C VAL A 73 15.76 11.20 1.41
N PHE A 74 16.10 10.02 0.89
CA PHE A 74 17.39 9.76 0.25
C PHE A 74 17.61 10.64 -0.99
N VAL A 75 16.59 10.81 -1.84
CA VAL A 75 16.68 11.72 -2.99
C VAL A 75 16.90 13.16 -2.53
N ALA A 76 16.19 13.64 -1.50
CA ALA A 76 16.38 14.98 -0.95
C ALA A 76 17.83 15.20 -0.46
N LYS A 77 18.39 14.24 0.31
CA LYS A 77 19.80 14.27 0.74
C LYS A 77 20.77 14.31 -0.43
N GLU A 78 20.54 13.50 -1.47
CA GLU A 78 21.40 13.46 -2.65
C GLU A 78 21.30 14.75 -3.49
N MET A 79 20.12 15.37 -3.56
CA MET A 79 19.96 16.68 -4.19
C MET A 79 20.79 17.75 -3.46
N ASP A 80 20.76 17.76 -2.12
CA ASP A 80 21.56 18.68 -1.31
C ASP A 80 23.07 18.42 -1.49
N ARG A 81 23.49 17.16 -1.36
CA ARG A 81 24.90 16.74 -1.52
C ARG A 81 25.47 17.11 -2.88
N ARG A 82 24.66 17.00 -3.95
CA ARG A 82 25.03 17.34 -5.32
C ARG A 82 24.77 18.82 -5.66
N ARG A 83 24.24 19.61 -4.72
CA ARG A 83 23.91 21.04 -4.87
C ARG A 83 22.96 21.30 -6.05
N ILE A 84 22.03 20.38 -6.28
CA ILE A 84 20.95 20.60 -7.25
C ILE A 84 20.02 21.64 -6.64
N GLY A 85 19.75 22.74 -7.37
CA GLY A 85 19.03 23.91 -6.88
C GLY A 85 17.52 23.93 -7.16
N LEU A 86 16.96 22.80 -7.62
CA LEU A 86 15.60 22.71 -8.16
C LEU A 86 14.56 22.48 -7.04
N PRO A 87 13.35 23.06 -7.12
CA PRO A 87 12.26 22.67 -6.24
C PRO A 87 11.94 21.17 -6.34
N LEU A 88 11.70 20.55 -5.18
CA LEU A 88 11.33 19.14 -5.04
C LEU A 88 9.86 19.02 -4.67
N LEU A 89 9.06 18.37 -5.52
CA LEU A 89 7.66 18.04 -5.27
C LEU A 89 7.54 16.61 -4.74
N ILE A 90 6.77 16.44 -3.67
CA ILE A 90 6.50 15.15 -3.03
C ILE A 90 5.00 14.87 -3.13
N GLY A 91 4.63 13.69 -3.64
CA GLY A 91 3.24 13.25 -3.72
C GLY A 91 3.10 11.72 -3.72
N GLY A 92 1.86 11.24 -3.70
CA GLY A 92 1.50 9.82 -3.63
C GLY A 92 0.84 9.42 -2.31
N ALA A 93 0.25 8.23 -2.24
CA ALA A 93 -0.73 7.88 -1.20
C ALA A 93 -0.15 7.84 0.23
N THR A 94 1.12 7.45 0.38
CA THR A 94 1.80 7.42 1.70
C THR A 94 2.36 8.77 2.12
N THR A 95 2.41 9.74 1.21
CA THR A 95 2.97 11.06 1.51
C THR A 95 1.98 11.93 2.28
N SER A 96 2.52 12.87 3.07
CA SER A 96 1.70 13.86 3.76
C SER A 96 2.47 15.17 3.96
N LYS A 97 1.74 16.27 4.17
CA LYS A 97 2.33 17.57 4.56
C LYS A 97 3.19 17.44 5.81
N GLN A 98 2.70 16.68 6.79
CA GLN A 98 3.37 16.45 8.06
C GLN A 98 4.69 15.70 7.86
N HIS A 99 4.66 14.55 7.18
CA HIS A 99 5.87 13.76 6.92
C HIS A 99 6.90 14.56 6.12
N THR A 100 6.46 15.25 5.06
CA THR A 100 7.33 16.08 4.22
C THR A 100 8.02 17.17 5.04
N ALA A 101 7.28 17.87 5.92
CA ALA A 101 7.83 18.93 6.76
C ALA A 101 8.84 18.44 7.82
N VAL A 102 8.62 17.23 8.36
CA VAL A 102 9.38 16.66 9.48
C VAL A 102 10.59 15.84 9.03
N LYS A 103 10.48 15.08 7.92
CA LYS A 103 11.48 14.08 7.54
C LYS A 103 12.19 14.37 6.20
N ILE A 104 11.52 15.01 5.23
CA ILE A 104 12.09 15.22 3.88
C ILE A 104 12.70 16.62 3.75
N ALA A 105 11.91 17.67 4.00
CA ALA A 105 12.33 19.05 3.83
C ALA A 105 13.57 19.45 4.65
N PRO A 106 13.82 18.93 5.88
CA PRO A 106 15.05 19.25 6.62
C PRO A 106 16.34 18.73 5.97
N GLU A 107 16.24 17.75 5.08
CA GLU A 107 17.38 17.09 4.46
C GLU A 107 17.79 17.74 3.12
N TYR A 108 17.11 18.82 2.71
CA TYR A 108 17.39 19.54 1.47
C TYR A 108 17.28 21.06 1.66
N GLY A 109 18.34 21.80 1.32
CA GLY A 109 18.43 23.24 1.54
C GLY A 109 17.54 24.11 0.65
N GLN A 110 16.92 23.54 -0.39
CA GLN A 110 15.99 24.26 -1.27
C GLN A 110 14.53 23.90 -0.99
N THR A 111 13.64 24.46 -1.80
CA THR A 111 12.20 24.33 -1.64
C THR A 111 11.72 22.89 -1.85
N THR A 112 11.22 22.26 -0.79
CA THR A 112 10.49 20.98 -0.84
C THR A 112 9.01 21.23 -0.58
N VAL A 113 8.11 20.70 -1.41
CA VAL A 113 6.66 20.94 -1.32
C VAL A 113 5.90 19.63 -1.42
N HIS A 114 4.99 19.41 -0.47
CA HIS A 114 4.01 18.33 -0.59
C HIS A 114 2.82 18.79 -1.43
N VAL A 115 2.52 18.04 -2.50
CA VAL A 115 1.36 18.28 -3.36
C VAL A 115 0.33 17.18 -3.08
N LEU A 116 -0.88 17.58 -2.70
CA LEU A 116 -1.92 16.65 -2.22
C LEU A 116 -2.50 15.78 -3.34
N ASP A 117 -2.80 16.39 -4.48
CA ASP A 117 -3.58 15.80 -5.57
C ASP A 117 -3.24 16.51 -6.89
N ALA A 118 -3.65 15.93 -8.01
CA ALA A 118 -3.33 16.47 -9.33
C ALA A 118 -3.99 17.83 -9.57
N SER A 119 -5.15 18.09 -8.97
CA SER A 119 -5.84 19.37 -9.11
C SER A 119 -5.01 20.58 -8.62
N ARG A 120 -4.10 20.36 -7.66
CA ARG A 120 -3.28 21.43 -7.05
C ARG A 120 -1.89 21.58 -7.67
N VAL A 121 -1.44 20.61 -8.47
CA VAL A 121 -0.05 20.59 -8.95
C VAL A 121 0.26 21.79 -9.85
N VAL A 122 -0.71 22.21 -10.68
CA VAL A 122 -0.54 23.31 -11.63
C VAL A 122 -0.30 24.63 -10.92
N ASP A 123 -1.08 24.91 -9.87
CA ASP A 123 -0.95 26.14 -9.08
C ASP A 123 0.39 26.19 -8.34
N VAL A 124 0.83 25.06 -7.79
CA VAL A 124 2.13 24.93 -7.13
C VAL A 124 3.28 25.17 -8.11
N VAL A 125 3.28 24.47 -9.25
CA VAL A 125 4.33 24.61 -10.28
C VAL A 125 4.35 26.03 -10.84
N SER A 126 3.18 26.61 -11.14
CA SER A 126 3.09 28.00 -11.62
C SER A 126 3.64 29.00 -10.59
N SER A 127 3.37 28.79 -9.31
CA SER A 127 3.89 29.66 -8.24
C SER A 127 5.40 29.56 -8.11
N LEU A 128 5.95 28.34 -8.22
CA LEU A 128 7.40 28.09 -8.10
C LEU A 128 8.21 28.58 -9.30
N LEU A 129 7.61 28.63 -10.49
CA LEU A 129 8.27 29.12 -11.72
C LEU A 129 8.11 30.63 -11.94
N SER A 130 7.27 31.30 -11.16
CA SER A 130 7.01 32.73 -11.30
C SER A 130 7.94 33.55 -10.42
N ASP A 131 8.77 34.41 -11.01
CA ASP A 131 9.64 35.33 -10.27
C ASP A 131 8.89 36.22 -9.27
N LYS A 132 7.62 36.52 -9.55
CA LYS A 132 6.76 37.35 -8.70
C LYS A 132 6.14 36.57 -7.55
N GLN A 133 5.71 35.33 -7.78
CA GLN A 133 4.96 34.55 -6.77
C GLN A 133 5.87 33.65 -5.93
N ARG A 134 7.00 33.21 -6.50
CA ARG A 134 7.92 32.27 -5.86
C ARG A 134 8.40 32.74 -4.48
N PRO A 135 8.87 33.98 -4.27
CA PRO A 135 9.37 34.40 -2.95
C PRO A 135 8.31 34.30 -1.85
N ASP A 136 7.07 34.70 -2.15
CA ASP A 136 5.96 34.66 -1.20
C ASP A 136 5.48 33.22 -0.96
N PHE A 137 5.41 32.41 -2.01
CA PHE A 137 5.05 30.99 -1.91
C PHE A 137 6.06 30.21 -1.08
N GLU A 138 7.36 30.39 -1.33
CA GLU A 138 8.43 29.72 -0.57
C GLU A 138 8.41 30.12 0.91
N ARG A 139 8.19 31.41 1.19
CA ARG A 139 8.05 31.90 2.58
C ARG A 139 6.87 31.23 3.27
N ALA A 140 5.68 31.25 2.67
CA ALA A 140 4.48 30.64 3.24
C ALA A 140 4.64 29.13 3.45
N ASN A 141 5.28 28.43 2.50
CA ASN A 141 5.57 26.99 2.64
C ASN A 141 6.54 26.71 3.78
N ARG A 142 7.62 27.49 3.93
CA ARG A 142 8.58 27.33 5.05
C ARG A 142 7.93 27.63 6.39
N GLU A 143 7.10 28.66 6.49
CA GLU A 143 6.32 28.99 7.70
C GLU A 143 5.39 27.83 8.08
N LEU A 144 4.64 27.29 7.12
CA LEU A 144 3.79 26.12 7.34
C LEU A 144 4.61 24.92 7.83
N GLN A 145 5.75 24.62 7.19
CA GLN A 145 6.59 23.50 7.60
C GLN A 145 7.17 23.67 8.99
N THR A 146 7.56 24.89 9.37
CA THR A 146 8.01 25.19 10.75
C THR A 146 6.88 24.96 11.74
N GLN A 147 5.66 25.46 11.46
CA GLN A 147 4.50 25.21 12.32
C GLN A 147 4.20 23.71 12.45
N LEU A 148 4.27 22.94 11.36
CA LEU A 148 4.03 21.49 11.39
C LEU A 148 5.10 20.75 12.20
N ARG A 149 6.37 21.17 12.12
CA ARG A 149 7.45 20.62 12.95
C ARG A 149 7.27 20.96 14.43
N GLU A 150 6.90 22.20 14.74
CA GLU A 150 6.60 22.63 16.11
C GLU A 150 5.42 21.83 16.67
N GLN A 151 4.32 21.69 15.94
CA GLN A 151 3.17 20.86 16.32
C GLN A 151 3.55 19.40 16.53
N TYR A 152 4.45 18.85 15.69
CA TYR A 152 4.95 17.50 15.85
C TYR A 152 5.72 17.34 17.16
N SER A 153 6.67 18.24 17.41
CA SER A 153 7.50 18.23 18.61
C SER A 153 6.72 18.51 19.90
N ALA A 154 5.66 19.32 19.80
CA ALA A 154 4.78 19.68 20.91
C ALA A 154 3.72 18.61 21.22
N ARG A 155 3.52 17.60 20.36
CA ARG A 155 2.63 16.48 20.69
C ARG A 155 3.16 15.77 21.91
N ARG A 156 2.39 15.83 23.00
CA ARG A 156 2.55 14.90 24.12
C ARG A 156 2.36 13.49 23.56
N GLU A 157 3.46 12.77 23.51
CA GLU A 157 3.43 11.37 23.16
C GLU A 157 2.51 10.63 24.11
N ARG A 158 1.55 9.87 23.56
CA ARG A 158 0.82 8.93 24.39
C ARG A 158 1.84 7.97 25.01
N PRO A 159 1.74 7.71 26.32
CA PRO A 159 2.69 6.81 26.96
C PRO A 159 2.64 5.45 26.29
N LEU A 160 3.81 4.87 26.08
CA LEU A 160 3.96 3.49 25.65
C LEU A 160 4.11 2.60 26.86
N LEU A 161 3.48 1.44 26.81
CA LEU A 161 3.76 0.33 27.70
C LEU A 161 5.08 -0.33 27.29
N PRO A 162 5.94 -0.72 28.25
CA PRO A 162 7.01 -1.67 27.96
C PRO A 162 6.43 -2.91 27.25
N TYR A 163 7.13 -3.42 26.25
CA TYR A 163 6.67 -4.53 25.42
C TYR A 163 6.19 -5.73 26.25
N ALA A 164 6.92 -6.11 27.30
CA ALA A 164 6.53 -7.18 28.21
C ALA A 164 5.18 -6.92 28.91
N ARG A 165 4.84 -5.65 29.19
CA ARG A 165 3.53 -5.27 29.76
C ARG A 165 2.43 -5.26 28.72
N ALA A 166 2.72 -4.81 27.49
CA ALA A 166 1.77 -4.89 26.38
C ALA A 166 1.43 -6.36 26.08
N LEU A 167 2.42 -7.24 26.04
CA LEU A 167 2.25 -8.68 25.86
C LEU A 167 1.44 -9.34 26.98
N ALA A 168 1.64 -8.90 28.23
CA ALA A 168 0.84 -9.35 29.36
C ALA A 168 -0.62 -8.85 29.29
N ASN A 169 -0.88 -7.73 28.63
CA ASN A 169 -2.20 -7.16 28.39
C ASN A 169 -2.81 -7.58 27.03
N ARG A 170 -2.41 -8.74 26.49
CA ARG A 170 -2.93 -9.27 25.24
C ARG A 170 -4.41 -9.61 25.30
N LEU A 171 -5.05 -9.69 24.14
CA LEU A 171 -6.40 -10.25 24.07
C LEU A 171 -6.36 -11.71 24.52
N THR A 172 -7.22 -12.05 25.48
CA THR A 172 -7.36 -13.43 25.97
C THR A 172 -8.67 -14.00 25.47
N ILE A 173 -8.59 -15.10 24.74
CA ILE A 173 -9.72 -15.88 24.24
C ILE A 173 -9.77 -17.19 25.02
N ASP A 174 -10.97 -17.60 25.43
CA ASP A 174 -11.18 -18.94 26.01
C ASP A 174 -11.20 -19.99 24.91
N TRP A 175 -10.01 -20.38 24.45
CA TRP A 175 -9.83 -21.36 23.38
C TRP A 175 -10.43 -22.74 23.68
N ALA A 176 -10.73 -23.05 24.94
CA ALA A 176 -11.40 -24.31 25.29
C ALA A 176 -12.86 -24.30 24.83
N ALA A 177 -13.54 -23.15 24.94
CA ALA A 177 -14.92 -22.94 24.53
C ALA A 177 -15.08 -22.68 23.01
N GLU A 178 -14.00 -22.32 22.32
CA GLU A 178 -14.04 -22.02 20.88
C GLU A 178 -14.13 -23.28 20.02
N THR A 179 -14.91 -23.19 18.94
CA THR A 179 -14.90 -24.18 17.85
C THR A 179 -13.97 -23.71 16.74
N LEU A 180 -12.92 -24.48 16.50
CA LEU A 180 -11.90 -24.18 15.48
C LEU A 180 -12.15 -25.07 14.26
N PRO A 181 -12.84 -24.56 13.22
CA PRO A 181 -13.14 -25.38 12.06
C PRO A 181 -11.85 -25.72 11.30
N GLU A 182 -11.78 -26.96 10.85
CA GLU A 182 -10.72 -27.43 9.99
C GLU A 182 -11.04 -27.04 8.53
N PRO A 183 -10.09 -26.44 7.79
CA PRO A 183 -10.27 -26.17 6.37
C PRO A 183 -10.35 -27.47 5.57
N ARG A 184 -11.12 -27.46 4.48
CA ARG A 184 -11.36 -28.61 3.59
C ARG A 184 -10.07 -29.22 3.02
N PHE A 185 -8.97 -28.46 3.00
CA PHE A 185 -7.64 -28.93 2.62
C PHE A 185 -6.58 -28.14 3.40
N ILE A 186 -5.34 -28.64 3.35
CA ILE A 186 -4.14 -27.91 3.77
C ILE A 186 -3.14 -27.87 2.61
N GLY A 187 -2.21 -26.92 2.67
CA GLY A 187 -1.25 -26.64 1.61
C GLY A 187 -1.77 -25.62 0.59
N ARG A 188 -0.97 -25.37 -0.43
CA ARG A 188 -1.26 -24.37 -1.47
C ARG A 188 -2.17 -24.91 -2.58
N ARG A 189 -2.97 -24.02 -3.17
CA ARG A 189 -3.71 -24.21 -4.42
C ARG A 189 -3.53 -22.99 -5.31
N GLU A 190 -3.35 -23.26 -6.59
CA GLU A 190 -3.20 -22.23 -7.61
C GLU A 190 -4.41 -22.23 -8.53
N LEU A 191 -4.89 -21.03 -8.86
CA LEU A 191 -5.98 -20.77 -9.77
C LEU A 191 -5.42 -19.88 -10.89
N SER A 192 -5.00 -20.51 -11.98
CA SER A 192 -4.51 -19.81 -13.17
C SER A 192 -5.65 -19.53 -14.13
N GLY A 193 -5.75 -18.30 -14.64
CA GLY A 193 -6.73 -17.92 -15.65
C GLY A 193 -8.15 -17.86 -15.12
N VAL A 194 -8.34 -17.28 -13.93
CA VAL A 194 -9.67 -17.08 -13.35
C VAL A 194 -10.51 -16.23 -14.31
N PRO A 195 -11.72 -16.67 -14.70
CA PRO A 195 -12.59 -15.88 -15.58
C PRO A 195 -12.87 -14.51 -14.98
N LEU A 196 -12.66 -13.45 -15.75
CA LEU A 196 -12.90 -12.08 -15.28
C LEU A 196 -14.40 -11.85 -15.01
N GLU A 197 -15.27 -12.56 -15.73
CA GLU A 197 -16.72 -12.55 -15.57
C GLU A 197 -17.15 -12.94 -14.16
N ASP A 198 -16.43 -13.86 -13.51
CA ASP A 198 -16.71 -14.31 -12.14
C ASP A 198 -16.23 -13.29 -11.09
N ILE A 199 -15.30 -12.42 -11.48
CA ILE A 199 -14.66 -11.42 -10.60
C ILE A 199 -15.43 -10.09 -10.65
N ILE A 200 -15.94 -9.69 -11.82
CA ILE A 200 -16.61 -8.41 -12.05
C ILE A 200 -17.72 -8.08 -11.03
N PRO A 201 -18.57 -9.01 -10.58
CA PRO A 201 -19.59 -8.72 -9.56
C PRO A 201 -19.02 -8.23 -8.21
N TYR A 202 -17.75 -8.52 -7.92
CA TYR A 202 -17.07 -8.13 -6.69
C TYR A 202 -16.33 -6.79 -6.79
N ILE A 203 -16.44 -6.07 -7.91
CA ILE A 203 -15.80 -4.76 -8.08
C ILE A 203 -16.49 -3.72 -7.19
N ASP A 204 -15.74 -3.13 -6.26
CA ASP A 204 -16.12 -1.87 -5.62
C ASP A 204 -15.75 -0.67 -6.50
N TRP A 205 -16.73 -0.20 -7.27
CA TRP A 205 -16.59 0.97 -8.15
C TRP A 205 -16.35 2.28 -7.39
N THR A 206 -16.59 2.36 -6.08
CA THR A 206 -16.28 3.56 -5.29
C THR A 206 -14.80 3.94 -5.40
N PHE A 207 -13.91 2.94 -5.34
CA PHE A 207 -12.48 3.18 -5.45
C PHE A 207 -12.04 3.44 -6.89
N PHE A 208 -12.80 2.99 -7.89
CA PHE A 208 -12.57 3.35 -9.30
C PHE A 208 -12.73 4.87 -9.48
N PHE A 209 -13.82 5.46 -8.99
CA PHE A 209 -14.00 6.92 -9.04
C PHE A 209 -12.98 7.67 -8.19
N SER A 210 -12.61 7.13 -7.03
CA SER A 210 -11.62 7.75 -6.15
C SER A 210 -10.24 7.88 -6.82
N ALA A 211 -9.85 6.91 -7.65
CA ALA A 211 -8.61 6.98 -8.44
C ALA A 211 -8.60 8.13 -9.46
N TRP A 212 -9.77 8.58 -9.88
CA TRP A 212 -9.98 9.72 -10.80
C TRP A 212 -10.38 11.01 -10.07
N GLU A 213 -10.14 11.09 -8.75
CA GLU A 213 -10.46 12.25 -7.89
C GLU A 213 -11.96 12.62 -7.84
N LEU A 214 -12.86 11.71 -8.25
CA LEU A 214 -14.30 11.89 -8.17
C LEU A 214 -14.82 11.41 -6.82
N LYS A 215 -15.19 12.37 -5.96
CA LYS A 215 -15.64 12.10 -4.59
C LYS A 215 -17.10 11.66 -4.54
N GLY A 216 -17.35 10.46 -4.04
CA GLY A 216 -18.68 9.92 -3.82
C GLY A 216 -18.64 8.40 -3.69
N ARG A 217 -19.74 7.80 -3.23
CA ARG A 217 -19.90 6.33 -3.18
C ARG A 217 -20.70 5.85 -4.39
N PHE A 218 -20.32 4.73 -4.98
CA PHE A 218 -21.13 4.09 -6.00
C PHE A 218 -22.34 3.36 -5.36
N PRO A 219 -23.51 3.32 -6.01
CA PRO A 219 -23.88 3.97 -7.27
C PRO A 219 -24.30 5.44 -7.13
N ALA A 220 -24.45 5.96 -5.90
CA ALA A 220 -24.98 7.31 -5.65
C ALA A 220 -24.18 8.45 -6.34
N ILE A 221 -22.90 8.25 -6.62
CA ILE A 221 -22.06 9.22 -7.34
C ILE A 221 -22.56 9.51 -8.77
N LEU A 222 -23.25 8.55 -9.40
CA LEU A 222 -23.78 8.71 -10.77
C LEU A 222 -24.87 9.79 -10.85
N ASP A 223 -25.58 10.02 -9.74
CA ASP A 223 -26.61 11.05 -9.60
C ASP A 223 -26.11 12.29 -8.83
N HIS A 224 -24.81 12.37 -8.54
CA HIS A 224 -24.25 13.48 -7.76
C HIS A 224 -24.42 14.81 -8.51
N PRO A 225 -24.91 15.89 -7.87
CA PRO A 225 -25.23 17.14 -8.56
C PRO A 225 -24.02 17.81 -9.23
N GLN A 226 -22.82 17.62 -8.67
CA GLN A 226 -21.58 18.18 -9.24
C GLN A 226 -20.82 17.19 -10.14
N TYR A 227 -20.87 15.89 -9.84
CA TYR A 227 -19.97 14.90 -10.43
C TYR A 227 -20.70 13.88 -11.32
N GLY A 228 -22.03 13.80 -11.26
CA GLY A 228 -22.80 12.71 -11.86
C GLY A 228 -22.65 12.58 -13.37
N ASN A 229 -22.50 13.69 -14.10
CA ASN A 229 -22.25 13.63 -15.54
C ASN A 229 -20.88 13.01 -15.85
N ALA A 230 -19.80 13.51 -15.23
CA ALA A 230 -18.46 12.98 -15.42
C ALA A 230 -18.33 11.54 -14.89
N ALA A 231 -19.01 11.22 -13.78
CA ALA A 231 -19.03 9.87 -13.21
C ALA A 231 -19.73 8.88 -14.13
N ARG A 232 -20.86 9.25 -14.76
CA ARG A 232 -21.53 8.39 -15.75
C ARG A 232 -20.65 8.16 -16.98
N GLU A 233 -20.06 9.22 -17.54
CA GLU A 233 -19.16 9.10 -18.69
C GLU A 233 -17.95 8.20 -18.37
N LEU A 234 -17.29 8.42 -17.23
CA LEU A 234 -16.17 7.59 -16.80
C LEU A 234 -16.58 6.14 -16.55
N TYR A 235 -17.76 5.92 -15.96
CA TYR A 235 -18.30 4.59 -15.75
C TYR A 235 -18.58 3.87 -17.08
N ASP A 236 -19.23 4.54 -18.02
CA ASP A 236 -19.56 3.98 -19.33
C ASP A 236 -18.30 3.64 -20.13
N ASN A 237 -17.29 4.52 -20.12
CA ASN A 237 -15.99 4.26 -20.73
C ASN A 237 -15.25 3.10 -20.05
N GLY A 238 -15.25 3.06 -18.72
CA GLY A 238 -14.67 1.98 -17.93
C GLY A 238 -15.34 0.64 -18.22
N ARG A 239 -16.68 0.62 -18.32
CA ARG A 239 -17.47 -0.56 -18.71
C ARG A 239 -17.15 -1.00 -20.13
N ALA A 240 -17.10 -0.10 -21.09
CA ALA A 240 -16.79 -0.43 -22.48
C ALA A 240 -15.38 -1.05 -22.61
N LEU A 241 -14.37 -0.47 -21.94
CA LEU A 241 -13.03 -1.04 -21.94
C LEU A 241 -12.97 -2.38 -21.18
N LEU A 242 -13.68 -2.51 -20.07
CA LEU A 242 -13.79 -3.77 -19.33
C LEU A 242 -14.42 -4.88 -20.18
N ASP A 243 -15.52 -4.60 -20.88
CA ASP A 243 -16.19 -5.55 -21.76
C ASP A 243 -15.24 -5.99 -22.89
N ARG A 244 -14.44 -5.07 -23.43
CA ARG A 244 -13.39 -5.38 -24.41
C ARG A 244 -12.28 -6.25 -23.81
N ILE A 245 -11.80 -5.92 -22.61
CA ILE A 245 -10.78 -6.71 -21.89
C ILE A 245 -11.22 -8.16 -21.73
N VAL A 246 -12.49 -8.37 -21.36
CA VAL A 246 -13.09 -9.71 -21.22
C VAL A 246 -13.18 -10.41 -22.57
N ALA A 247 -13.81 -9.77 -23.56
CA ALA A 247 -14.08 -10.38 -24.87
C ALA A 247 -12.80 -10.75 -25.64
N GLU A 248 -11.77 -9.88 -25.58
CA GLU A 248 -10.49 -10.08 -26.25
C GLU A 248 -9.45 -10.80 -25.36
N LYS A 249 -9.78 -11.12 -24.10
CA LYS A 249 -8.88 -11.73 -23.10
C LYS A 249 -7.56 -10.96 -22.94
N LEU A 250 -7.67 -9.64 -22.83
CA LEU A 250 -6.50 -8.75 -22.79
C LEU A 250 -5.77 -8.79 -21.44
N LEU A 251 -6.50 -9.13 -20.37
CA LEU A 251 -5.94 -9.31 -19.03
C LEU A 251 -6.17 -10.74 -18.55
N VAL A 252 -5.24 -11.25 -17.76
CA VAL A 252 -5.33 -12.56 -17.13
C VAL A 252 -5.33 -12.40 -15.61
N ALA A 253 -6.30 -13.02 -14.95
CA ALA A 253 -6.36 -13.13 -13.50
C ALA A 253 -5.71 -14.44 -13.02
N SER A 254 -4.89 -14.35 -11.99
CA SER A 254 -4.19 -15.46 -11.36
C SER A 254 -4.23 -15.33 -9.85
N ALA A 255 -4.33 -16.44 -9.15
CA ALA A 255 -4.37 -16.48 -7.71
C ALA A 255 -3.65 -17.71 -7.15
N VAL A 256 -3.02 -17.55 -6.00
CA VAL A 256 -2.56 -18.65 -5.16
C VAL A 256 -3.04 -18.41 -3.74
N TYR A 257 -3.55 -19.45 -3.10
CA TYR A 257 -3.99 -19.40 -1.72
C TYR A 257 -3.83 -20.77 -1.06
N GLY A 258 -3.91 -20.80 0.26
CA GLY A 258 -3.85 -22.06 0.98
C GLY A 258 -4.18 -21.90 2.44
N PHE A 259 -4.19 -23.04 3.14
CA PHE A 259 -4.37 -23.11 4.57
C PHE A 259 -3.31 -24.02 5.18
N TRP A 260 -2.83 -23.66 6.36
CA TRP A 260 -1.84 -24.43 7.08
C TRP A 260 -2.22 -24.52 8.55
N PRO A 261 -1.99 -25.66 9.21
CA PRO A 261 -2.02 -25.72 10.66
C PRO A 261 -1.09 -24.65 11.22
N ALA A 262 -1.58 -23.92 12.22
CA ALA A 262 -0.86 -22.81 12.81
C ALA A 262 -1.05 -22.76 14.32
N ALA A 263 -0.13 -22.09 14.99
CA ALA A 263 -0.24 -21.79 16.41
C ALA A 263 0.36 -20.42 16.72
N SER A 264 -0.25 -19.71 17.68
CA SER A 264 0.36 -18.50 18.24
C SER A 264 1.46 -18.85 19.25
N GLU A 265 2.57 -18.12 19.15
CA GLU A 265 3.74 -18.23 20.04
C GLU A 265 4.21 -16.83 20.45
N GLY A 266 3.68 -16.34 21.57
CA GLY A 266 3.83 -14.93 21.92
C GLY A 266 3.10 -14.07 20.89
N ASP A 267 3.88 -13.29 20.12
CA ASP A 267 3.37 -12.43 19.05
C ASP A 267 3.63 -13.00 17.65
N ASP A 268 4.08 -14.26 17.56
CA ASP A 268 4.34 -14.93 16.29
C ASP A 268 3.24 -15.92 15.94
N ILE A 269 3.13 -16.22 14.65
CA ILE A 269 2.27 -17.26 14.11
C ILE A 269 3.17 -18.31 13.46
N ALA A 270 3.40 -19.41 14.17
CA ALA A 270 4.12 -20.57 13.66
C ALA A 270 3.23 -21.37 12.70
N ILE A 271 3.80 -21.80 11.58
CA ILE A 271 3.10 -22.49 10.49
C ILE A 271 3.72 -23.86 10.30
N TYR A 272 2.89 -24.88 10.19
CA TYR A 272 3.32 -26.26 10.10
C TYR A 272 3.00 -26.90 8.76
N GLY A 273 3.87 -27.80 8.30
CA GLY A 273 3.72 -28.51 7.02
C GLY A 273 2.67 -29.62 7.03
N ASP A 274 2.27 -30.09 8.21
CA ASP A 274 1.33 -31.20 8.38
C ASP A 274 0.40 -30.98 9.60
N ARG A 275 -0.71 -31.73 9.63
CA ARG A 275 -1.73 -31.65 10.70
C ARG A 275 -1.23 -32.11 12.06
N ALA A 276 -0.22 -32.98 12.10
CA ALA A 276 0.41 -33.43 13.34
C ALA A 276 1.36 -32.36 13.91
N ARG A 277 1.64 -31.29 13.16
CA ARG A 277 2.50 -30.15 13.53
C ARG A 277 3.92 -30.61 13.89
N THR A 278 4.47 -31.52 13.07
CA THR A 278 5.79 -32.11 13.34
C THR A 278 6.95 -31.21 12.91
N GLU A 279 6.75 -30.44 11.85
CA GLU A 279 7.74 -29.53 11.27
C GLU A 279 7.14 -28.13 11.09
N GLU A 280 7.80 -27.13 11.66
CA GLU A 280 7.53 -25.72 11.39
C GLU A 280 8.20 -25.32 10.08
N ILE A 281 7.41 -24.87 9.10
CA ILE A 281 7.86 -24.55 7.75
C ILE A 281 7.99 -23.04 7.50
N ALA A 282 7.32 -22.22 8.32
CA ALA A 282 7.37 -20.78 8.26
C ALA A 282 6.90 -20.17 9.60
N CYS A 283 7.27 -18.92 9.84
CA CYS A 283 6.82 -18.16 10.99
C CYS A 283 6.60 -16.69 10.59
N PHE A 284 5.35 -16.22 10.75
CA PHE A 284 5.05 -14.81 10.56
C PHE A 284 5.20 -14.06 11.89
N ASN A 285 6.06 -13.04 11.88
CA ASN A 285 6.32 -12.26 13.08
C ASN A 285 5.37 -11.08 13.12
N MET A 286 4.48 -11.03 14.13
CA MET A 286 3.56 -9.90 14.31
C MET A 286 4.10 -8.90 15.33
N LEU A 287 3.59 -7.68 15.21
CA LEU A 287 3.78 -6.59 16.15
C LEU A 287 2.56 -6.49 17.08
N ARG A 288 2.75 -5.81 18.20
CA ARG A 288 1.73 -5.54 19.21
C ARG A 288 1.63 -4.05 19.48
N GLN A 289 0.40 -3.58 19.68
CA GLN A 289 0.13 -2.22 20.14
C GLN A 289 0.88 -1.96 21.45
N GLN A 290 1.67 -0.89 21.54
CA GLN A 290 2.30 -0.46 22.80
C GLN A 290 1.64 0.77 23.43
N GLU A 291 0.80 1.51 22.71
CA GLU A 291 0.08 2.63 23.33
C GLU A 291 -0.85 2.14 24.44
N VAL A 292 -0.95 2.91 25.53
CA VAL A 292 -1.94 2.64 26.58
C VAL A 292 -3.34 2.78 25.99
N VAL A 293 -4.08 1.67 25.94
CA VAL A 293 -5.49 1.68 25.52
C VAL A 293 -6.36 1.99 26.73
N ALA A 294 -7.28 2.95 26.58
CA ALA A 294 -8.20 3.34 27.65
C ALA A 294 -9.06 2.16 28.12
N ASP A 295 -9.58 2.28 29.35
CA ASP A 295 -10.58 1.39 29.94
C ASP A 295 -10.14 -0.08 30.09
N GLY A 296 -8.82 -0.33 30.22
CA GLY A 296 -8.28 -1.68 30.41
C GLY A 296 -8.44 -2.60 29.21
N LYS A 297 -8.69 -2.04 28.01
CA LYS A 297 -8.75 -2.80 26.76
C LYS A 297 -7.39 -3.45 26.45
N PRO A 298 -7.40 -4.59 25.74
CA PRO A 298 -6.17 -5.30 25.42
C PRO A 298 -5.32 -4.52 24.40
N ASN A 299 -4.02 -4.71 24.50
CA ASN A 299 -3.05 -4.31 23.50
C ASN A 299 -3.01 -5.40 22.43
N LEU A 300 -3.56 -5.15 21.25
CA LEU A 300 -3.78 -6.19 20.24
C LEU A 300 -2.51 -6.54 19.46
N SER A 301 -2.37 -7.82 19.12
CA SER A 301 -1.55 -8.34 18.03
C SER A 301 -2.41 -9.23 17.13
N LEU A 302 -2.06 -9.37 15.84
CA LEU A 302 -2.76 -10.32 14.96
C LEU A 302 -2.59 -11.76 15.42
N ALA A 303 -1.47 -12.10 16.08
CA ALA A 303 -1.23 -13.42 16.66
C ALA A 303 -2.27 -13.80 17.73
N ASP A 304 -2.93 -12.81 18.37
CA ASP A 304 -3.95 -13.07 19.38
C ASP A 304 -5.19 -13.79 18.81
N PHE A 305 -5.39 -13.77 17.50
CA PHE A 305 -6.54 -14.37 16.82
C PHE A 305 -6.28 -15.79 16.32
N VAL A 306 -5.14 -16.39 16.67
CA VAL A 306 -4.79 -17.79 16.36
C VAL A 306 -4.57 -18.54 17.67
N ALA A 307 -5.12 -19.76 17.78
CA ALA A 307 -5.00 -20.53 19.01
C ALA A 307 -3.53 -20.87 19.33
N PRO A 308 -3.15 -20.93 20.62
CA PRO A 308 -1.82 -21.37 21.01
C PRO A 308 -1.61 -22.86 20.73
N ARG A 309 -0.36 -23.35 20.78
CA ARG A 309 0.03 -24.75 20.47
C ARG A 309 -0.82 -25.84 21.14
N SER A 310 -1.46 -25.55 22.28
CA SER A 310 -2.35 -26.49 22.98
C SER A 310 -3.60 -26.89 22.19
N ARG A 311 -3.98 -26.13 21.16
CA ARG A 311 -5.11 -26.41 20.26
C ARG A 311 -4.61 -26.38 18.81
N CYS A 312 -5.22 -27.18 17.94
CA CYS A 312 -4.95 -27.08 16.51
C CYS A 312 -5.84 -25.98 15.93
N ASP A 313 -5.22 -24.93 15.40
CA ASP A 313 -5.87 -23.88 14.63
C ASP A 313 -5.18 -23.80 13.26
N TYR A 314 -5.65 -22.88 12.41
CA TYR A 314 -5.17 -22.73 11.06
C TYR A 314 -4.94 -21.24 10.75
N ILE A 315 -4.04 -20.99 9.80
CA ILE A 315 -3.91 -19.69 9.14
C ILE A 315 -4.05 -19.91 7.63
N GLY A 316 -4.63 -18.95 6.95
CA GLY A 316 -4.67 -18.93 5.48
C GLY A 316 -3.76 -17.83 4.96
N ALA A 317 -3.35 -17.98 3.71
CA ALA A 317 -2.55 -16.99 3.01
C ALA A 317 -3.00 -16.93 1.56
N PHE A 318 -2.82 -15.77 0.93
CA PHE A 318 -3.14 -15.58 -0.47
C PHE A 318 -2.24 -14.54 -1.15
N ALA A 319 -2.10 -14.68 -2.47
CA ALA A 319 -1.62 -13.65 -3.38
C ALA A 319 -2.43 -13.76 -4.68
N VAL A 320 -2.93 -12.63 -5.18
CA VAL A 320 -3.72 -12.55 -6.40
C VAL A 320 -3.24 -11.42 -7.28
N THR A 321 -3.45 -11.56 -8.59
CA THR A 321 -3.26 -10.49 -9.57
C THR A 321 -4.34 -10.57 -10.63
N ALA A 322 -4.79 -9.41 -11.11
CA ALA A 322 -5.52 -9.28 -12.36
C ALA A 322 -4.77 -8.38 -13.36
N GLY A 323 -3.48 -8.14 -13.10
CA GLY A 323 -2.63 -7.21 -13.82
C GLY A 323 -1.79 -7.83 -14.92
N LEU A 324 -1.85 -9.15 -15.15
CA LEU A 324 -1.09 -9.79 -16.23
C LEU A 324 -1.63 -9.29 -17.57
N GLY A 325 -0.79 -8.59 -18.34
CA GLY A 325 -1.15 -7.91 -19.58
C GLY A 325 -1.50 -6.42 -19.42
N ALA A 326 -1.73 -5.92 -18.20
CA ALA A 326 -2.16 -4.54 -17.97
C ALA A 326 -1.09 -3.51 -18.36
N GLU A 327 0.16 -3.78 -18.00
CA GLU A 327 1.29 -2.90 -18.35
C GLU A 327 1.55 -2.88 -19.87
N GLU A 328 1.43 -4.03 -20.55
CA GLU A 328 1.59 -4.09 -22.01
C GLU A 328 0.47 -3.32 -22.72
N LEU A 329 -0.78 -3.49 -22.26
CA LEU A 329 -1.93 -2.78 -22.81
C LEU A 329 -1.85 -1.27 -22.55
N ALA A 330 -1.42 -0.85 -21.35
CA ALA A 330 -1.20 0.56 -21.05
C ALA A 330 -0.12 1.19 -21.96
N ARG A 331 1.03 0.52 -22.12
CA ARG A 331 2.10 0.97 -23.04
C ARG A 331 1.65 1.01 -24.49
N ARG A 332 0.70 0.17 -24.90
CA ARG A 332 0.10 0.25 -26.22
C ARG A 332 -0.70 1.54 -26.37
N PHE A 333 -1.58 1.85 -25.43
CA PHE A 333 -2.35 3.11 -25.43
C PHE A 333 -1.44 4.34 -25.39
N GLU A 334 -0.39 4.33 -24.57
CA GLU A 334 0.60 5.43 -24.51
C GLU A 334 1.30 5.67 -25.86
N ARG A 335 1.68 4.60 -26.58
CA ARG A 335 2.26 4.70 -27.93
C ARG A 335 1.26 5.22 -28.97
N GLU A 336 -0.03 5.01 -28.72
CA GLU A 336 -1.14 5.52 -29.53
C GLU A 336 -1.56 6.94 -29.09
N HIS A 337 -0.85 7.56 -28.13
CA HIS A 337 -1.15 8.87 -27.53
C HIS A 337 -2.51 8.92 -26.81
N ASP A 338 -2.95 7.78 -26.26
CA ASP A 338 -4.19 7.62 -25.53
C ASP A 338 -3.93 7.45 -24.03
N ASP A 339 -3.51 8.55 -23.39
CA ASP A 339 -3.21 8.56 -21.95
C ASP A 339 -4.44 8.20 -21.11
N TYR A 340 -5.64 8.53 -21.62
CA TYR A 340 -6.90 8.22 -20.95
C TYR A 340 -7.10 6.72 -20.80
N ASN A 341 -7.03 5.95 -21.90
CA ASN A 341 -7.18 4.50 -21.83
C ASN A 341 -5.99 3.80 -21.16
N ALA A 342 -4.78 4.39 -21.22
CA ALA A 342 -3.62 3.89 -20.48
C ALA A 342 -3.83 3.96 -18.96
N ILE A 343 -4.41 5.04 -18.45
CA ILE A 343 -4.77 5.17 -17.02
C ILE A 343 -5.99 4.29 -16.71
N LEU A 344 -6.98 4.25 -17.61
CA LEU A 344 -8.22 3.50 -17.42
C LEU A 344 -7.97 1.99 -17.28
N VAL A 345 -7.10 1.40 -18.11
CA VAL A 345 -6.76 -0.03 -18.00
C VAL A 345 -6.07 -0.34 -16.68
N LYS A 346 -5.14 0.51 -16.21
CA LYS A 346 -4.47 0.34 -14.92
C LYS A 346 -5.48 0.40 -13.77
N ALA A 347 -6.38 1.40 -13.79
CA ALA A 347 -7.43 1.53 -12.79
C ALA A 347 -8.40 0.33 -12.80
N LEU A 348 -8.77 -0.21 -13.96
CA LEU A 348 -9.61 -1.41 -14.06
C LEU A 348 -8.87 -2.66 -13.56
N ALA A 349 -7.59 -2.82 -13.90
CA ALA A 349 -6.78 -3.93 -13.41
C ALA A 349 -6.69 -3.93 -11.88
N ASP A 350 -6.46 -2.78 -11.25
CA ASP A 350 -6.47 -2.63 -9.79
C ASP A 350 -7.83 -3.04 -9.18
N ARG A 351 -8.94 -2.66 -9.83
CA ARG A 351 -10.29 -3.07 -9.39
C ARG A 351 -10.54 -4.56 -9.53
N LEU A 352 -10.07 -5.16 -10.63
CA LEU A 352 -10.17 -6.61 -10.82
C LEU A 352 -9.30 -7.37 -9.80
N ALA A 353 -8.11 -6.87 -9.44
CA ALA A 353 -7.25 -7.50 -8.44
C ALA A 353 -7.88 -7.48 -7.04
N GLU A 354 -8.46 -6.34 -6.64
CA GLU A 354 -9.20 -6.21 -5.37
C GLU A 354 -10.47 -7.08 -5.35
N ALA A 355 -11.21 -7.09 -6.46
CA ALA A 355 -12.39 -7.93 -6.62
C ALA A 355 -12.04 -9.43 -6.56
N LEU A 356 -10.91 -9.83 -7.14
CA LEU A 356 -10.39 -11.19 -7.06
C LEU A 356 -10.00 -11.55 -5.62
N ALA A 357 -9.34 -10.64 -4.90
CA ALA A 357 -9.02 -10.86 -3.48
C ALA A 357 -10.30 -11.03 -2.63
N ALA A 358 -11.34 -10.25 -2.91
CA ALA A 358 -12.64 -10.33 -2.25
C ALA A 358 -13.37 -11.65 -2.56
N SER A 359 -13.48 -12.02 -3.83
CA SER A 359 -14.09 -13.27 -4.29
C SER A 359 -13.35 -14.51 -3.79
N LEU A 360 -12.01 -14.48 -3.83
CA LEU A 360 -11.18 -15.55 -3.29
C LEU A 360 -11.32 -15.66 -1.76
N HIS A 361 -11.44 -14.53 -1.05
CA HIS A 361 -11.69 -14.59 0.39
C HIS A 361 -13.05 -15.22 0.70
N ALA A 362 -14.10 -14.92 -0.09
CA ALA A 362 -15.40 -15.57 0.06
C ALA A 362 -15.31 -17.10 -0.17
N THR A 363 -14.60 -17.52 -1.21
CA THR A 363 -14.28 -18.93 -1.48
C THR A 363 -13.52 -19.56 -0.32
N ALA A 364 -12.47 -18.89 0.17
CA ALA A 364 -11.63 -19.36 1.26
C ALA A 364 -12.42 -19.54 2.56
N ARG A 365 -13.32 -18.59 2.91
CA ARG A 365 -14.20 -18.73 4.08
C ARG A 365 -15.11 -19.95 3.96
N ALA A 366 -15.72 -20.17 2.80
CA ALA A 366 -16.58 -21.34 2.56
C ALA A 366 -15.81 -22.66 2.68
N GLU A 367 -14.56 -22.70 2.20
CA GLU A 367 -13.68 -23.84 2.35
C GLU A 367 -13.14 -24.01 3.78
N TRP A 368 -13.17 -22.96 4.58
CA TRP A 368 -12.80 -22.96 5.99
C TRP A 368 -13.98 -23.19 6.95
N GLY A 369 -15.14 -23.57 6.41
CA GLY A 369 -16.30 -23.98 7.19
C GLY A 369 -17.32 -22.87 7.46
N ASP A 370 -17.21 -21.70 6.82
CA ASP A 370 -18.30 -20.72 6.81
C ASP A 370 -19.42 -21.21 5.88
N ALA A 371 -20.60 -21.48 6.46
CA ALA A 371 -21.75 -21.97 5.71
C ALA A 371 -22.49 -20.86 4.93
N SER A 372 -22.16 -19.59 5.14
CA SER A 372 -22.84 -18.46 4.52
C SER A 372 -21.84 -17.41 4.02
N PRO A 373 -21.16 -17.66 2.88
CA PRO A 373 -20.10 -16.78 2.38
C PRO A 373 -20.58 -15.37 1.97
N GLY A 374 -21.90 -15.15 1.85
CA GLY A 374 -22.52 -13.87 1.50
C GLY A 374 -22.65 -13.65 -0.02
N THR A 375 -23.42 -12.64 -0.40
CA THR A 375 -23.49 -12.11 -1.77
C THR A 375 -22.26 -11.23 -2.08
N PRO A 376 -21.95 -10.93 -3.35
CA PRO A 376 -20.90 -9.97 -3.68
C PRO A 376 -21.05 -8.63 -2.96
N GLU A 377 -22.28 -8.14 -2.81
CA GLU A 377 -22.61 -6.92 -2.07
C GLU A 377 -22.24 -7.03 -0.57
N ASP A 378 -22.54 -8.16 0.07
CA ASP A 378 -22.16 -8.42 1.46
C ASP A 378 -20.63 -8.46 1.61
N VAL A 379 -19.94 -9.04 0.64
CA VAL A 379 -18.47 -9.12 0.62
C VAL A 379 -17.85 -7.74 0.48
N ILE A 380 -18.35 -6.91 -0.43
CA ILE A 380 -17.88 -5.52 -0.61
C ILE A 380 -18.14 -4.70 0.66
N ALA A 381 -19.27 -4.93 1.34
CA ALA A 381 -19.59 -4.29 2.61
C ALA A 381 -18.81 -4.83 3.82
N GLU A 382 -17.93 -5.82 3.61
CA GLU A 382 -17.20 -6.56 4.65
C GLU A 382 -18.13 -7.15 5.73
N ALA A 383 -19.36 -7.49 5.35
CA ALA A 383 -20.39 -8.04 6.23
C ALA A 383 -20.24 -9.56 6.41
N HIS A 384 -19.04 -10.00 6.79
CA HIS A 384 -18.70 -11.40 6.96
C HIS A 384 -17.77 -11.63 8.15
N ARG A 385 -17.69 -12.89 8.61
CA ARG A 385 -16.73 -13.32 9.63
C ARG A 385 -15.30 -13.33 9.06
N GLY A 386 -14.32 -13.04 9.93
CA GLY A 386 -12.90 -13.15 9.58
C GLY A 386 -12.36 -11.96 8.80
N ILE A 387 -11.04 -11.85 8.75
CA ILE A 387 -10.31 -10.74 8.13
C ILE A 387 -9.20 -11.24 7.21
N ARG A 388 -8.76 -10.37 6.30
CA ARG A 388 -7.72 -10.67 5.29
C ARG A 388 -6.53 -9.67 5.31
N PRO A 389 -5.86 -9.44 6.45
CA PRO A 389 -4.85 -8.39 6.56
C PRO A 389 -3.67 -8.62 5.60
N GLY A 390 -3.34 -7.57 4.84
CA GLY A 390 -2.15 -7.52 3.99
C GLY A 390 -0.99 -6.80 4.66
N PHE A 391 0.21 -7.33 4.52
CA PHE A 391 1.42 -6.70 5.04
C PHE A 391 1.65 -5.31 4.43
N GLY A 392 1.95 -4.32 5.28
CA GLY A 392 2.01 -2.90 4.94
C GLY A 392 0.79 -2.10 5.41
N TYR A 393 -0.33 -2.77 5.69
CA TYR A 393 -1.48 -2.11 6.30
C TYR A 393 -1.24 -1.85 7.80
N PRO A 394 -1.98 -0.93 8.43
CA PRO A 394 -1.77 -0.56 9.84
C PRO A 394 -1.81 -1.72 10.85
N ALA A 395 -2.50 -2.82 10.54
CA ALA A 395 -2.59 -4.02 11.39
C ALA A 395 -1.33 -4.90 11.35
N CYS A 396 -0.55 -4.82 10.28
CA CYS A 396 0.70 -5.55 10.07
C CYS A 396 1.63 -4.71 9.18
N PRO A 397 2.19 -3.60 9.70
CA PRO A 397 2.84 -2.58 8.88
C PRO A 397 4.18 -3.01 8.28
N ASP A 398 4.79 -4.09 8.74
CA ASP A 398 6.06 -4.58 8.21
C ASP A 398 5.88 -5.21 6.82
N HIS A 399 6.35 -4.51 5.80
CA HIS A 399 6.35 -4.97 4.42
C HIS A 399 7.25 -6.19 4.17
N SER A 400 8.30 -6.41 4.97
CA SER A 400 9.27 -7.48 4.74
C SER A 400 8.71 -8.88 5.02
N GLU A 401 7.61 -9.00 5.77
CA GLU A 401 6.92 -10.29 5.95
C GLU A 401 6.31 -10.82 4.64
N LYS A 402 6.15 -9.97 3.60
CA LYS A 402 5.74 -10.44 2.27
C LYS A 402 6.75 -11.40 1.66
N PHE A 403 8.04 -11.29 1.95
CA PHE A 403 9.03 -12.22 1.40
C PHE A 403 8.73 -13.66 1.87
N LYS A 404 8.47 -13.86 3.17
CA LYS A 404 8.05 -15.15 3.72
C LYS A 404 6.69 -15.61 3.17
N LEU A 405 5.76 -14.67 3.00
CA LEU A 405 4.43 -14.96 2.42
C LEU A 405 4.56 -15.51 1.00
N PHE A 406 5.43 -14.89 0.19
CA PHE A 406 5.67 -15.28 -1.19
C PHE A 406 6.37 -16.63 -1.28
N ASP A 407 7.30 -16.91 -0.37
CA ASP A 407 7.97 -18.21 -0.31
C ASP A 407 7.01 -19.33 0.13
N LEU A 408 6.16 -19.07 1.14
CA LEU A 408 5.13 -20.02 1.60
C LEU A 408 4.13 -20.36 0.48
N LEU A 409 3.70 -19.35 -0.28
CA LEU A 409 2.74 -19.50 -1.35
C LEU A 409 3.36 -19.99 -2.66
N ASP A 410 4.68 -19.87 -2.83
CA ASP A 410 5.33 -19.90 -4.15
C ASP A 410 4.59 -18.99 -5.15
N ALA A 411 4.40 -17.72 -4.74
CA ALA A 411 3.60 -16.73 -5.48
C ALA A 411 4.18 -16.36 -6.85
N ARG A 412 5.50 -16.56 -7.02
CA ARG A 412 6.20 -16.34 -8.29
C ARG A 412 5.73 -17.28 -9.38
N ALA A 413 5.39 -18.53 -9.03
CA ALA A 413 4.78 -19.47 -9.96
C ALA A 413 3.41 -19.00 -10.46
N ALA A 414 2.66 -18.26 -9.64
CA ALA A 414 1.38 -17.66 -10.00
C ALA A 414 1.50 -16.34 -10.79
N GLY A 415 2.73 -15.93 -11.15
CA GLY A 415 3.00 -14.72 -11.93
C GLY A 415 3.08 -13.42 -11.12
N ILE A 416 3.29 -13.52 -9.79
CA ILE A 416 3.41 -12.37 -8.90
C ILE A 416 4.79 -12.35 -8.27
N ASP A 417 5.50 -11.23 -8.37
CA ASP A 417 6.85 -11.07 -7.78
C ASP A 417 6.94 -9.85 -6.86
N LEU A 418 8.02 -9.75 -6.09
CA LEU A 418 8.32 -8.63 -5.20
C LEU A 418 9.53 -7.84 -5.67
N THR A 419 9.45 -6.52 -5.55
CA THR A 419 10.64 -5.65 -5.60
C THR A 419 11.47 -5.79 -4.32
N ASP A 420 12.68 -5.24 -4.32
CA ASP A 420 13.53 -5.14 -3.13
C ASP A 420 12.86 -4.38 -1.96
N HIS A 421 11.86 -3.54 -2.25
CA HIS A 421 11.05 -2.81 -1.25
C HIS A 421 9.70 -3.48 -0.96
N ALA A 422 9.53 -4.75 -1.39
CA ALA A 422 8.32 -5.54 -1.19
C ALA A 422 7.03 -4.90 -1.76
N ALA A 423 7.18 -4.13 -2.85
CA ALA A 423 6.07 -3.82 -3.75
C ALA A 423 5.82 -5.02 -4.65
N MET A 424 4.55 -5.30 -4.97
CA MET A 424 4.19 -6.46 -5.80
C MET A 424 4.18 -6.09 -7.28
N THR A 425 4.58 -7.02 -8.14
CA THR A 425 4.48 -6.91 -9.60
C THR A 425 3.67 -8.09 -10.13
N PRO A 426 2.67 -7.89 -11.00
CA PRO A 426 2.14 -6.61 -11.50
C PRO A 426 1.60 -5.69 -10.39
N ALA A 427 1.51 -4.38 -10.64
CA ALA A 427 1.02 -3.40 -9.65
C ALA A 427 -0.40 -3.74 -9.15
N ALA A 428 -1.27 -4.21 -10.07
CA ALA A 428 -2.59 -4.72 -9.76
C ALA A 428 -2.53 -6.12 -9.12
N SER A 429 -1.99 -6.18 -7.90
CA SER A 429 -1.87 -7.39 -7.08
C SER A 429 -2.22 -7.13 -5.63
N VAL A 430 -2.76 -8.15 -4.96
CA VAL A 430 -3.11 -8.10 -3.53
C VAL A 430 -2.63 -9.39 -2.87
N SER A 431 -2.03 -9.27 -1.68
CA SER A 431 -1.58 -10.43 -0.91
C SER A 431 -1.80 -10.22 0.58
N GLY A 432 -2.02 -11.29 1.32
CA GLY A 432 -2.16 -11.21 2.77
C GLY A 432 -2.41 -12.56 3.42
N LEU A 433 -2.80 -12.47 4.68
CA LEU A 433 -3.21 -13.62 5.48
C LEU A 433 -4.74 -13.67 5.59
N TYR A 434 -5.26 -14.82 5.99
CA TYR A 434 -6.66 -15.02 6.34
C TYR A 434 -6.75 -15.47 7.79
N PHE A 435 -7.60 -14.79 8.57
CA PHE A 435 -7.92 -15.15 9.95
C PHE A 435 -9.40 -15.50 10.06
N ALA A 436 -9.70 -16.71 10.52
CA ALA A 436 -11.07 -17.20 10.64
C ALA A 436 -11.74 -16.82 11.98
N HIS A 437 -11.00 -16.44 13.02
CA HIS A 437 -11.58 -16.23 14.35
C HIS A 437 -12.65 -15.10 14.35
N PRO A 438 -13.84 -15.27 14.97
CA PRO A 438 -14.91 -14.26 14.92
C PRO A 438 -14.53 -12.92 15.56
N ALA A 439 -13.61 -12.94 16.54
CA ALA A 439 -13.12 -11.73 17.19
C ALA A 439 -12.05 -10.98 16.38
N ALA A 440 -11.55 -11.58 15.29
CA ALA A 440 -10.53 -10.98 14.45
C ALA A 440 -11.07 -9.71 13.78
N ARG A 441 -10.29 -8.63 13.86
CA ARG A 441 -10.67 -7.30 13.40
C ARG A 441 -9.44 -6.50 13.01
N TYR A 442 -9.58 -5.57 12.07
CA TYR A 442 -8.52 -4.63 11.77
C TYR A 442 -8.31 -3.65 12.92
N PHE A 443 -7.05 -3.38 13.22
CA PHE A 443 -6.60 -2.36 14.17
C PHE A 443 -5.31 -1.72 13.64
N SER A 444 -4.88 -0.62 14.23
CA SER A 444 -3.56 -0.04 13.95
C SER A 444 -2.60 -0.43 15.05
N VAL A 445 -1.46 -1.04 14.71
CA VAL A 445 -0.35 -1.31 15.65
C VAL A 445 0.12 0.00 16.30
N GLY A 446 0.13 1.08 15.54
CA GLY A 446 0.53 2.40 16.03
C GLY A 446 2.04 2.49 16.30
N ARG A 447 2.40 3.27 17.31
CA ARG A 447 3.79 3.53 17.67
C ARG A 447 4.38 2.39 18.50
N ILE A 448 5.64 2.03 18.21
CA ILE A 448 6.40 0.96 18.86
C ILE A 448 7.70 1.50 19.47
N GLY A 449 8.01 1.04 20.68
CA GLY A 449 9.21 1.39 21.42
C GLY A 449 10.40 0.52 21.02
N GLU A 450 11.59 0.98 21.40
CA GLU A 450 12.87 0.31 21.14
C GLU A 450 12.90 -1.13 21.68
N ASP A 451 12.28 -1.37 22.83
CA ASP A 451 12.23 -2.70 23.45
C ASP A 451 11.50 -3.75 22.60
N GLN A 452 10.41 -3.38 21.93
CA GLN A 452 9.73 -4.27 20.97
C GLN A 452 10.53 -4.42 19.68
N ILE A 453 11.21 -3.37 19.21
CA ILE A 453 12.06 -3.44 18.01
C ILE A 453 13.22 -4.43 18.22
N LEU A 454 13.90 -4.35 19.36
CA LEU A 454 14.98 -5.28 19.73
C LEU A 454 14.48 -6.72 19.79
N ASP A 455 13.29 -6.95 20.38
CA ASP A 455 12.67 -8.26 20.43
C ASP A 455 12.28 -8.77 19.03
N TYR A 456 11.70 -7.91 18.20
CA TYR A 456 11.25 -8.22 16.84
C TYR A 456 12.43 -8.55 15.92
N ALA A 457 13.52 -7.78 15.98
CA ALA A 457 14.76 -8.06 15.25
C ALA A 457 15.35 -9.42 15.62
N ARG A 458 15.38 -9.75 16.91
CA ARG A 458 15.79 -11.07 17.41
C ARG A 458 14.90 -12.18 16.87
N ARG A 459 13.56 -12.01 16.91
CA ARG A 459 12.60 -13.00 16.39
C ARG A 459 12.74 -13.22 14.88
N LYS A 460 13.03 -12.16 14.13
CA LYS A 460 13.24 -12.22 12.67
C LYS A 460 14.63 -12.71 12.25
N GLY A 461 15.59 -12.76 13.17
CA GLY A 461 16.98 -13.02 12.84
C GLY A 461 17.59 -11.92 11.96
N GLN A 462 17.11 -10.69 12.10
CA GLN A 462 17.57 -9.51 11.34
C GLN A 462 18.32 -8.53 12.23
N SER A 463 19.07 -7.62 11.60
CA SER A 463 19.68 -6.52 12.34
C SER A 463 18.60 -5.53 12.83
N VAL A 464 18.90 -4.80 13.90
CA VAL A 464 18.01 -3.76 14.41
C VAL A 464 17.83 -2.65 13.37
N GLU A 465 18.90 -2.29 12.66
CA GLU A 465 18.88 -1.28 11.60
C GLU A 465 17.95 -1.65 10.45
N ASP A 466 17.96 -2.93 10.01
CA ASP A 466 17.06 -3.40 8.95
C ASP A 466 15.60 -3.32 9.40
N VAL A 467 15.30 -3.71 10.64
CA VAL A 467 13.94 -3.63 11.21
C VAL A 467 13.49 -2.18 11.36
N GLU A 468 14.35 -1.30 11.87
CA GLU A 468 14.08 0.13 11.99
C GLU A 468 13.80 0.78 10.63
N ARG A 469 14.50 0.35 9.57
CA ARG A 469 14.24 0.79 8.21
C ARG A 469 12.84 0.37 7.74
N TRP A 470 12.45 -0.90 7.91
CA TRP A 470 11.10 -1.35 7.51
C TRP A 470 9.98 -0.70 8.32
N LEU A 471 10.24 -0.39 9.60
CA LEU A 471 9.25 0.12 10.54
C LEU A 471 9.42 1.60 10.86
N GLY A 472 10.17 2.37 10.05
CA GLY A 472 10.51 3.76 10.33
C GLY A 472 9.30 4.66 10.64
N PHE A 473 8.15 4.38 10.01
CA PHE A 473 6.89 5.10 10.25
C PHE A 473 6.24 4.79 11.61
N ASN A 474 6.54 3.62 12.19
CA ASN A 474 5.98 3.14 13.45
C ASN A 474 6.88 3.44 14.66
N LEU A 475 8.14 3.83 14.47
CA LEU A 475 9.06 4.06 15.59
C LEU A 475 8.61 5.22 16.47
N ALA A 476 8.63 5.00 17.78
CA ALA A 476 8.37 6.01 18.80
C ALA A 476 9.63 6.75 19.29
N TYR A 477 10.75 6.51 18.63
CA TYR A 477 12.05 7.07 18.96
C TYR A 477 12.80 7.37 17.67
N GLU A 478 13.90 8.12 17.78
CA GLU A 478 14.80 8.33 16.64
C GLU A 478 15.92 7.28 16.69
N PRO A 479 16.06 6.42 15.66
CA PRO A 479 17.19 5.51 15.53
C PRO A 479 18.53 6.24 15.67
N ALA A 480 19.50 5.58 16.28
CA ALA A 480 20.86 6.09 16.32
C ALA A 480 21.39 6.20 14.87
N ARG A 481 21.70 7.43 14.44
CA ARG A 481 22.31 7.66 13.12
C ARG A 481 23.70 7.01 13.10
N CYS A 482 23.92 6.02 12.24
CA CYS A 482 25.25 5.52 11.91
C CYS A 482 26.00 6.52 11.02
#